data_AF-A0A934ESA9-F1
#
_entry.id   AF-A0A934ESA9-F1
#
_cell.length_a   1.000
_cell.length_b   1.000
_cell.length_c   1.000
_cell.angle_alpha   90.00
_cell.angle_beta   90.00
_cell.angle_gamma   90.00
#
_symmetry.space_group_name_H-M   'P 1'
#
loop_
_entity.id
_entity.type
_entity.pdbx_description
1 polymer ?
#
loop_
_entity_poly.entity_id
_entity_poly.type
_entity_poly.pdbx_seq_one_letter_code
_entity_poly.pdbx_strand_id
1 'polypeptide(L)'
;MENRIKVSDEITTAGQPSEEEIKKLPQEGFKSVVNLCSSGEEGQPLSPEKEGNLVRELGMKYLNIPISTKEGIEPEQVDRFRREIEFLPAPVFVHCSKGKRAGAFTMMCMAIKEGMTGEEAIQKAMSLGFACDVPQLKDFFKKYIDQHKKVG
;
A
#
# COMPACT_ATOMS: atom_id res chain seq x y z
N MET A 1 11.38 2.97 10.07
CA MET A 1 10.69 3.06 8.77
C MET A 1 10.17 4.47 8.55
N GLU A 2 10.32 4.99 7.34
CA GLU A 2 9.83 6.33 6.93
C GLU A 2 8.33 6.29 6.59
N ASN A 3 7.64 7.43 6.66
CA ASN A 3 6.26 7.62 6.17
C ASN A 3 5.23 6.59 6.66
N ARG A 4 5.35 6.14 7.92
CA ARG A 4 4.37 5.24 8.53
C ARG A 4 3.10 6.02 8.90
N ILE A 5 2.01 5.74 8.18
CA ILE A 5 0.71 6.41 8.33
C ILE A 5 -0.36 5.35 8.60
N LYS A 6 -1.08 5.50 9.72
CA LYS A 6 -2.25 4.69 10.04
C LYS A 6 -3.45 5.28 9.28
N VAL A 7 -3.90 4.61 8.22
CA VAL A 7 -5.01 5.06 7.38
C VAL A 7 -6.35 4.76 8.04
N SER A 8 -6.47 3.58 8.65
CA SER A 8 -7.61 3.16 9.46
C SER A 8 -7.14 2.18 10.55
N ASP A 9 -8.07 1.66 11.36
CA ASP A 9 -7.77 0.56 12.28
C ASP A 9 -7.41 -0.75 11.54
N GLU A 10 -7.78 -0.87 10.27
CA GLU A 10 -7.53 -2.06 9.46
C GLU A 10 -6.27 -1.96 8.60
N ILE A 11 -5.82 -0.75 8.22
CA ILE A 11 -4.70 -0.58 7.29
C ILE A 11 -3.71 0.48 7.77
N THR A 12 -2.43 0.10 7.79
CA THR A 12 -1.30 1.02 7.98
C THR A 12 -0.39 0.95 6.76
N THR A 13 0.05 2.10 6.27
CA THR A 13 1.02 2.20 5.16
C THR A 13 2.38 2.66 5.66
N ALA A 14 3.47 2.23 5.03
CA ALA A 14 4.82 2.72 5.35
C ALA A 14 5.79 2.66 4.16
N GLY A 15 6.95 3.30 4.31
CA GLY A 15 8.15 2.99 3.54
C GLY A 15 8.75 1.62 3.90
N GLN A 16 9.88 1.30 3.27
CA GLN A 16 10.51 -0.01 3.37
C GLN A 16 10.83 -0.34 4.84
N PRO A 17 10.27 -1.41 5.42
CA PRO A 17 10.65 -1.86 6.75
C PRO A 17 11.98 -2.61 6.68
N SER A 18 12.77 -2.52 7.76
CA SER A 18 13.89 -3.42 8.03
C SER A 18 13.40 -4.81 8.46
N GLU A 19 14.29 -5.80 8.40
CA GLU A 19 14.00 -7.15 8.90
C GLU A 19 13.54 -7.15 10.38
N GLU A 20 14.22 -6.36 11.22
CA GLU A 20 13.88 -6.25 12.65
C GLU A 20 12.54 -5.56 12.89
N GLU A 21 12.13 -4.66 12.01
CA GLU A 21 10.79 -4.08 12.07
C GLU A 21 9.72 -5.08 11.63
N ILE A 22 9.97 -5.88 10.59
CA ILE A 22 9.06 -6.97 10.17
C ILE A 22 8.81 -7.94 11.34
N LYS A 23 9.87 -8.32 12.07
CA LYS A 23 9.78 -9.20 13.25
C LYS A 23 8.92 -8.64 14.39
N LYS A 24 8.74 -7.33 14.46
CA LYS A 24 7.92 -6.65 15.50
C LYS A 24 6.45 -6.51 15.11
N LEU A 25 6.11 -6.58 13.82
CA LEU A 25 4.74 -6.39 13.34
C LEU A 25 3.68 -7.29 14.03
N PRO A 26 3.94 -8.59 14.33
CA PRO A 26 2.97 -9.41 15.07
C PRO A 26 2.68 -8.89 16.48
N GLN A 27 3.70 -8.35 17.16
CA GLN A 27 3.58 -7.80 18.52
C GLN A 27 2.74 -6.51 18.52
N GLU A 28 2.75 -5.80 17.39
CA GLU A 28 1.90 -4.62 17.14
C GLU A 28 0.49 -5.01 16.66
N GLY A 29 0.21 -6.31 16.54
CA GLY A 29 -1.11 -6.85 16.20
C GLY A 29 -1.38 -7.03 14.71
N PHE A 30 -0.42 -6.72 13.82
CA PHE A 30 -0.61 -6.94 12.38
C PHE A 30 -0.75 -8.43 12.06
N LYS A 31 -1.66 -8.73 11.13
CA LYS A 31 -1.93 -10.11 10.69
C LYS A 31 -1.53 -10.36 9.25
N SER A 32 -1.31 -9.30 8.47
CA SER A 32 -0.91 -9.39 7.06
C SER A 32 0.08 -8.31 6.66
N VAL A 33 0.95 -8.64 5.71
CA VAL A 33 1.88 -7.71 5.06
C VAL A 33 1.64 -7.71 3.56
N VAL A 34 1.51 -6.52 2.96
CA VAL A 34 1.49 -6.32 1.51
C VAL A 34 2.74 -5.54 1.09
N ASN A 35 3.54 -6.13 0.21
CA ASN A 35 4.75 -5.55 -0.34
C ASN A 35 4.52 -5.13 -1.79
N LEU A 36 4.65 -3.83 -2.09
CA LEU A 36 4.49 -3.28 -3.44
C LEU A 36 5.82 -3.12 -4.20
N CYS A 37 6.94 -3.54 -3.61
CA CYS A 37 8.25 -3.46 -4.26
C CYS A 37 8.50 -4.65 -5.19
N SER A 38 9.20 -4.37 -6.29
CA SER A 38 9.73 -5.40 -7.18
C SER A 38 11.01 -6.00 -6.60
N SER A 39 11.37 -7.22 -7.02
CA SER A 39 12.63 -7.84 -6.57
C SER A 39 13.84 -7.05 -7.05
N GLY A 40 14.80 -6.79 -6.16
CA GLY A 40 16.02 -6.05 -6.46
C GLY A 40 15.81 -4.53 -6.53
N GLU A 41 14.67 -4.03 -6.03
CA GLU A 41 14.47 -2.60 -5.87
C GLU A 41 15.44 -2.04 -4.82
N GLU A 42 15.98 -0.84 -5.06
CA GLU A 42 16.98 -0.21 -4.20
C GLU A 42 16.43 0.01 -2.77
N GLY A 43 17.27 -0.28 -1.76
CA GLY A 43 16.93 -0.13 -0.35
C GLY A 43 16.20 -1.33 0.27
N GLN A 44 15.94 -2.40 -0.48
CA GLN A 44 15.39 -3.65 0.05
C GLN A 44 16.38 -4.35 0.99
N PRO A 45 16.04 -4.57 2.28
CA PRO A 45 16.85 -5.40 3.17
C PRO A 45 16.72 -6.89 2.83
N LEU A 46 15.57 -7.29 2.28
CA LEU A 46 15.23 -8.64 1.87
C LEU A 46 14.58 -8.62 0.49
N SER A 47 14.83 -9.64 -0.33
CA SER A 47 14.03 -9.84 -1.54
C SER A 47 12.56 -10.11 -1.15
N PRO A 48 11.58 -9.81 -2.02
CA PRO A 48 10.17 -10.11 -1.73
C PRO A 48 9.90 -11.57 -1.37
N GLU A 49 10.71 -12.51 -1.88
CA GLU A 49 10.66 -13.93 -1.51
C GLU A 49 11.10 -14.15 -0.06
N LYS A 50 12.27 -13.63 0.34
CA LYS A 50 12.81 -13.77 1.70
C LYS A 50 11.93 -13.06 2.72
N GLU A 51 11.44 -11.87 2.39
CA GLU A 51 10.46 -11.16 3.22
C GLU A 51 9.19 -11.99 3.40
N GLY A 52 8.68 -12.58 2.31
CA GLY A 52 7.49 -13.42 2.37
C GLY A 52 7.67 -14.69 3.19
N ASN A 53 8.86 -15.28 3.22
CA ASN A 53 9.16 -16.42 4.10
C ASN A 53 9.16 -15.97 5.56
N LEU A 54 9.87 -14.90 5.90
CA LEU A 54 9.92 -14.35 7.26
C LEU A 54 8.52 -13.98 7.78
N VAL A 55 7.71 -13.27 6.99
CA VAL A 55 6.35 -12.87 7.37
C VAL A 55 5.49 -14.11 7.68
N ARG A 56 5.61 -15.17 6.90
CA ARG A 56 4.86 -16.42 7.13
C ARG A 56 5.35 -17.20 8.34
N GLU A 57 6.66 -17.24 8.58
CA GLU A 57 7.25 -17.84 9.80
C GLU A 57 6.76 -17.13 11.07
N LEU A 58 6.53 -15.82 10.99
CA LEU A 58 5.95 -15.01 12.06
C LEU A 58 4.42 -15.18 12.22
N GLY A 59 3.80 -16.08 11.45
CA GLY A 59 2.36 -16.40 11.55
C GLY A 59 1.43 -15.41 10.83
N MET A 60 1.96 -14.48 10.04
CA MET A 60 1.19 -13.50 9.27
C MET A 60 0.95 -13.96 7.83
N LYS A 61 -0.02 -13.35 7.14
CA LYS A 61 -0.20 -13.51 5.68
C LYS A 61 0.70 -12.56 4.92
N TYR A 62 1.20 -13.00 3.77
CA TYR A 62 2.05 -12.19 2.91
C TYR A 62 1.49 -12.13 1.49
N LEU A 63 1.48 -10.93 0.93
CA LEU A 63 1.13 -10.67 -0.46
C LEU A 63 2.17 -9.73 -1.08
N ASN A 64 2.70 -10.10 -2.25
CA ASN A 64 3.52 -9.21 -3.07
C ASN A 64 2.79 -8.87 -4.38
N ILE A 65 2.65 -7.57 -4.66
CA ILE A 65 2.16 -7.02 -5.92
C ILE A 65 3.28 -6.13 -6.46
N PRO A 66 4.19 -6.67 -7.28
CA PRO A 66 5.39 -5.94 -7.68
C PRO A 66 5.02 -4.78 -8.62
N ILE A 67 5.41 -3.56 -8.22
CA ILE A 67 5.25 -2.36 -9.04
C ILE A 67 6.60 -2.01 -9.65
N SER A 68 6.64 -1.96 -10.98
CA SER A 68 7.84 -1.60 -11.75
C SER A 68 8.19 -0.14 -11.51
N THR A 69 9.43 0.15 -11.13
CA THR A 69 9.90 1.55 -11.01
C THR A 69 10.10 2.20 -12.37
N LYS A 70 10.21 1.41 -13.44
CA LYS A 70 10.39 1.87 -14.82
C LYS A 70 9.06 2.16 -15.52
N GLU A 71 8.12 1.22 -15.42
CA GLU A 71 6.82 1.32 -16.10
C GLU A 71 5.79 2.10 -15.26
N GLY A 72 5.98 2.15 -13.95
CA GLY A 72 5.09 2.84 -13.03
C GLY A 72 3.94 1.95 -12.56
N ILE A 73 2.82 2.61 -12.20
CA ILE A 73 1.62 1.95 -11.69
C ILE A 73 0.64 1.71 -12.84
N GLU A 74 0.15 0.48 -12.95
CA GLU A 74 -0.90 0.12 -13.90
C GLU A 74 -2.25 -0.12 -13.21
N PRO A 75 -3.40 0.21 -13.85
CA PRO A 75 -4.73 0.01 -13.28
C PRO A 75 -4.98 -1.41 -12.77
N GLU A 76 -4.51 -2.42 -13.49
CA GLU A 76 -4.69 -3.84 -13.18
C GLU A 76 -4.02 -4.23 -11.86
N GLN A 77 -2.91 -3.57 -11.51
CA GLN A 77 -2.23 -3.77 -10.22
C GLN A 77 -3.08 -3.19 -9.08
N VAL A 78 -3.73 -2.05 -9.30
CA VAL A 78 -4.63 -1.45 -8.31
C VAL A 78 -5.89 -2.30 -8.15
N ASP A 79 -6.45 -2.82 -9.23
CA ASP A 79 -7.59 -3.75 -9.20
C ASP A 79 -7.24 -5.02 -8.43
N ARG A 80 -6.06 -5.58 -8.68
CA ARG A 80 -5.56 -6.74 -7.95
C ARG A 80 -5.41 -6.43 -6.46
N PHE A 81 -4.80 -5.31 -6.11
CA PHE A 81 -4.67 -4.89 -4.72
C PHE A 81 -6.03 -4.73 -4.04
N ARG A 82 -6.97 -4.02 -4.67
CA ARG A 82 -8.34 -3.81 -4.16
C ARG A 82 -9.06 -5.12 -3.87
N ARG A 83 -8.96 -6.08 -4.79
CA ARG A 83 -9.58 -7.40 -4.64
C ARG A 83 -8.91 -8.24 -3.56
N GLU A 84 -7.59 -8.30 -3.55
CA GLU A 84 -6.86 -9.23 -2.66
C GLU A 84 -6.79 -8.72 -1.22
N ILE A 85 -6.72 -7.41 -0.99
CA ILE A 85 -6.63 -6.85 0.37
C ILE A 85 -7.89 -7.11 1.20
N GLU A 86 -9.06 -7.24 0.58
CA GLU A 86 -10.33 -7.56 1.27
C GLU A 86 -10.34 -8.96 1.90
N PHE A 87 -9.51 -9.88 1.40
CA PHE A 87 -9.39 -11.24 1.94
C PHE A 87 -8.24 -11.42 2.93
N LEU A 88 -7.43 -10.37 3.15
CA LEU A 88 -6.33 -10.42 4.09
C LEU A 88 -6.83 -10.18 5.52
N PRO A 89 -6.40 -10.99 6.50
CA PRO A 89 -6.66 -10.70 7.91
C PRO A 89 -6.13 -9.32 8.30
N ALA A 90 -6.98 -8.47 8.86
CA ALA A 90 -6.62 -7.16 9.37
C ALA A 90 -6.17 -7.21 10.85
N PRO A 91 -5.29 -6.28 11.31
CA PRO A 91 -4.70 -5.17 10.55
C PRO A 91 -3.67 -5.59 9.50
N VAL A 92 -3.68 -4.88 8.36
CA VAL A 92 -2.78 -5.08 7.21
C VAL A 92 -1.73 -3.98 7.20
N PHE A 93 -0.46 -4.39 7.08
CA PHE A 93 0.67 -3.50 6.90
C PHE A 93 1.07 -3.45 5.42
N VAL A 94 0.88 -2.32 4.76
CA VAL A 94 1.17 -2.13 3.32
C VAL A 94 2.43 -1.28 3.18
N HIS A 95 3.43 -1.76 2.44
CA HIS A 95 4.65 -0.98 2.24
C HIS A 95 5.16 -0.99 0.81
N CYS A 96 6.00 -0.01 0.54
CA CYS A 96 6.83 0.07 -0.65
C CYS A 96 8.15 0.77 -0.29
N SER A 97 8.99 1.16 -1.25
CA SER A 97 10.30 1.79 -0.94
C SER A 97 10.17 3.03 -0.04
N LYS A 98 9.36 4.03 -0.45
CA LYS A 98 9.21 5.31 0.28
C LYS A 98 7.80 5.59 0.82
N GLY A 99 6.90 4.60 0.81
CA GLY A 99 5.52 4.73 1.25
C GLY A 99 4.55 5.41 0.27
N LYS A 100 5.03 6.08 -0.79
CA LYS A 100 4.16 6.78 -1.77
C LYS A 100 3.21 5.84 -2.52
N ARG A 101 3.69 4.69 -3.03
CA ARG A 101 2.84 3.69 -3.71
C ARG A 101 1.86 3.04 -2.74
N ALA A 102 2.33 2.69 -1.54
CA ALA A 102 1.50 2.09 -0.48
C ALA A 102 0.35 3.02 -0.07
N GLY A 103 0.65 4.30 0.12
CA GLY A 103 -0.35 5.35 0.36
C GLY A 103 -1.33 5.48 -0.78
N ALA A 104 -0.85 5.64 -2.02
CA ALA A 104 -1.71 5.81 -3.19
C ALA A 104 -2.68 4.62 -3.37
N PHE A 105 -2.19 3.38 -3.30
CA PHE A 105 -3.01 2.17 -3.45
C PHE A 105 -4.08 2.07 -2.37
N THR A 106 -3.70 2.27 -1.11
CA THR A 106 -4.62 2.22 0.03
C THR A 106 -5.69 3.30 -0.07
N MET A 107 -5.28 4.53 -0.41
CA MET A 107 -6.18 5.67 -0.54
C MET A 107 -7.14 5.52 -1.73
N MET A 108 -6.70 4.94 -2.86
CA MET A 108 -7.60 4.63 -3.99
C MET A 108 -8.68 3.62 -3.57
N CYS A 109 -8.32 2.58 -2.82
CA CYS A 109 -9.29 1.60 -2.31
C CYS A 109 -10.34 2.25 -1.42
N MET A 110 -9.88 3.02 -0.44
CA MET A 110 -10.73 3.71 0.53
C MET A 110 -11.66 4.70 -0.17
N ALA A 111 -11.12 5.56 -1.04
CA ALA A 111 -11.89 6.55 -1.78
C ALA A 111 -13.01 5.91 -2.62
N ILE A 112 -12.72 4.81 -3.32
CA ILE A 112 -13.74 4.11 -4.13
C ILE A 112 -14.81 3.47 -3.23
N LYS A 113 -14.42 2.88 -2.09
CA LYS A 113 -15.35 2.30 -1.11
C LYS A 113 -16.27 3.37 -0.51
N GLU A 114 -15.76 4.58 -0.31
CA GLU A 114 -16.48 5.72 0.26
C GLU A 114 -17.20 6.58 -0.80
N GLY A 115 -17.09 6.25 -2.09
CA GLY A 115 -17.75 6.98 -3.17
C GLY A 115 -17.16 8.38 -3.43
N MET A 116 -15.92 8.63 -3.03
CA MET A 116 -15.24 9.91 -3.21
C MET A 116 -14.88 10.17 -4.67
N THR A 117 -14.79 11.44 -5.03
CA THR A 117 -14.08 11.92 -6.22
C THR A 117 -12.57 11.85 -6.03
N GLY A 118 -11.83 11.88 -7.14
CA GLY A 118 -10.37 11.96 -7.10
C GLY A 118 -9.85 13.18 -6.33
N GLU A 119 -10.55 14.32 -6.39
CA GLU A 119 -10.15 15.53 -5.64
C GLU A 119 -10.36 15.37 -4.14
N GLU A 120 -11.53 14.90 -3.71
CA GLU A 120 -11.82 14.65 -2.28
C GLU A 120 -10.81 13.66 -1.68
N ALA A 121 -10.45 12.63 -2.45
CA ALA A 121 -9.47 11.63 -2.04
C ALA A 121 -8.06 12.21 -1.88
N ILE A 122 -7.66 13.18 -2.71
CA ILE A 122 -6.39 13.90 -2.54
C ILE A 122 -6.41 14.75 -1.26
N GLN A 123 -7.49 15.51 -1.03
CA GLN A 123 -7.62 16.32 0.18
C GLN A 123 -7.57 15.45 1.44
N LYS A 124 -8.26 14.30 1.40
CA LYS A 124 -8.22 13.31 2.48
C LYS A 124 -6.82 12.73 2.66
N ALA A 125 -6.13 12.34 1.60
CA ALA A 125 -4.76 11.83 1.67
C ALA A 125 -3.81 12.84 2.33
N MET A 126 -3.89 14.11 1.93
CA MET A 126 -3.09 15.19 2.52
C MET A 126 -3.43 15.39 4.00
N SER A 127 -4.70 15.32 4.40
CA SER A 127 -5.12 15.41 5.81
C SER A 127 -4.57 14.27 6.68
N LEU A 128 -4.32 13.10 6.09
CA LEU A 128 -3.71 11.94 6.75
C LEU A 128 -2.17 11.99 6.76
N GLY A 129 -1.57 13.02 6.14
CA GLY A 129 -0.12 13.23 6.11
C GLY A 129 0.60 12.68 4.88
N PHE A 130 -0.11 12.26 3.83
CA PHE A 130 0.52 11.83 2.59
C PHE A 130 1.04 13.03 1.78
N ALA A 131 2.30 12.96 1.37
CA ALA A 131 2.86 13.88 0.40
C ALA A 131 2.32 13.55 -1.01
N CYS A 132 1.33 14.31 -1.48
CA CYS A 132 0.78 14.21 -2.84
C CYS A 132 1.60 15.06 -3.84
N ASP A 133 2.91 14.87 -3.85
CA ASP A 133 3.92 15.73 -4.49
C ASP A 133 4.51 15.14 -5.78
N VAL A 134 4.15 13.91 -6.16
CA VAL A 134 4.55 13.28 -7.43
C VAL A 134 3.44 13.51 -8.46
N PRO A 135 3.59 14.41 -9.45
CA PRO A 135 2.49 14.82 -10.32
C PRO A 135 1.88 13.65 -11.11
N GLN A 136 2.70 12.78 -11.69
CA GLN A 136 2.22 11.65 -12.47
C GLN A 136 1.40 10.67 -11.62
N LEU A 137 1.84 10.43 -10.37
CA LEU A 137 1.11 9.60 -9.42
C LEU A 137 -0.21 10.25 -8.99
N LYS A 138 -0.19 11.56 -8.75
CA LYS A 138 -1.39 12.33 -8.39
C LYS A 138 -2.44 12.30 -9.50
N ASP A 139 -2.01 12.46 -10.76
CA ASP A 139 -2.91 12.42 -11.92
C ASP A 139 -3.50 11.03 -12.13
N PHE A 140 -2.66 9.99 -12.04
CA PHE A 140 -3.14 8.60 -12.10
C PHE A 140 -4.15 8.31 -10.98
N PHE A 141 -3.82 8.68 -9.75
CA PHE A 141 -4.67 8.48 -8.57
C PHE A 141 -6.08 9.06 -8.76
N LYS A 142 -6.17 10.32 -9.22
CA LYS A 142 -7.45 10.98 -9.47
C LYS A 142 -8.24 10.28 -10.57
N LYS A 143 -7.60 10.05 -11.72
CA LYS A 143 -8.24 9.40 -12.89
C LYS A 143 -8.77 8.02 -12.54
N TYR A 144 -7.99 7.21 -11.83
CA TYR A 144 -8.38 5.87 -11.44
C TYR A 144 -9.62 5.91 -10.52
N ILE A 145 -9.66 6.78 -9.51
CA ILE A 145 -10.82 6.90 -8.62
C ILE A 145 -12.05 7.36 -9.39
N ASP A 146 -11.94 8.41 -10.21
CA ASP A 146 -13.08 8.95 -10.95
C ASP A 146 -13.67 7.97 -11.98
N GLN A 147 -12.87 7.03 -12.49
CA GLN A 147 -13.31 5.94 -13.37
C GLN A 147 -13.97 4.78 -12.63
N HIS A 148 -13.65 4.57 -11.36
CA HIS A 148 -14.07 3.39 -10.58
C HIS A 148 -15.03 3.70 -9.44
N LYS A 149 -15.28 4.98 -9.13
CA LYS A 149 -16.35 5.36 -8.20
C LYS A 149 -17.69 4.86 -8.76
N LYS A 150 -18.50 4.24 -7.92
CA LYS A 150 -19.85 3.85 -8.31
C LYS A 150 -20.61 5.14 -8.59
N VAL A 151 -21.04 5.34 -9.84
CA VAL A 151 -22.00 6.39 -10.18
C VAL A 151 -23.30 5.99 -9.49
N GLY A 152 -23.69 6.75 -8.47
CA GLY A 152 -24.99 6.61 -7.82
C GLY A 152 -26.13 6.92 -8.77
#